data_AF-A0A257SLQ7-F1
#
_entry.id   AF-A0A257SLQ7-F1
#
_cell.length_a   1.000
_cell.length_b   1.000
_cell.length_c   1.000
_cell.angle_alpha   90.00
_cell.angle_beta   90.00
_cell.angle_gamma   90.00
#
_symmetry.space_group_name_H-M   'P 1'
#
loop_
_entity.id
_entity.type
_entity.pdbx_description
1 polymer ?
#
loop_
_entity_poly.entity_id
_entity_poly.type
_entity_poly.pdbx_seq_one_letter_code
_entity_poly.pdbx_strand_id
1 'polypeptide(L)'
;MPRPSNRHADAFAALAPLRERLAARDDDIMRTQVTVAEVPAPTGDEGDRAAWLRDRFAALGLAGVRIDDAGNVIGRRTGRR
;
A
#
# COMPACT_ATOMS: atom_id res chain seq x y z
N MET A 1 41.60 10.62 -7.62
CA MET A 1 40.63 11.15 -6.63
C MET A 1 39.38 10.28 -6.67
N PRO A 2 38.87 9.77 -5.54
CA PRO A 2 37.59 9.07 -5.53
C PRO A 2 36.45 10.08 -5.76
N ARG A 3 35.52 9.75 -6.66
CA ARG A 3 34.33 10.57 -6.90
C ARG A 3 33.46 10.59 -5.63
N PRO A 4 32.89 11.74 -5.23
CA PRO A 4 31.98 11.78 -4.09
C PRO A 4 30.79 10.86 -4.36
N SER A 5 30.43 10.04 -3.37
CA SER A 5 29.29 9.14 -3.43
C SER A 5 28.01 9.91 -3.75
N ASN A 6 27.40 9.62 -4.88
CA ASN A 6 26.09 10.19 -5.22
C ASN A 6 25.03 9.41 -4.44
N ARG A 7 24.68 9.91 -3.25
CA ARG A 7 23.75 9.28 -2.29
C ARG A 7 22.44 8.79 -2.92
N HIS A 8 21.99 9.43 -4.01
CA HIS A 8 20.82 9.01 -4.78
C HIS A 8 21.07 7.72 -5.59
N ALA A 9 22.24 7.60 -6.23
CA ALA A 9 22.62 6.41 -6.97
C ALA A 9 22.77 5.20 -6.04
N ASP A 10 23.33 5.42 -4.85
CA ASP A 10 23.51 4.38 -3.83
C ASP A 10 22.16 3.87 -3.30
N ALA A 11 21.20 4.77 -3.07
CA ALA A 11 19.84 4.40 -2.66
C ALA A 11 19.10 3.61 -3.75
N PHE A 12 19.24 4.01 -5.02
CA PHE A 12 18.59 3.30 -6.13
C PHE A 12 19.11 1.88 -6.28
N ALA A 13 20.44 1.70 -6.20
CA ALA A 13 21.06 0.38 -6.20
C ALA A 13 20.58 -0.46 -5.00
N ALA A 14 20.54 0.13 -3.80
CA ALA A 14 20.08 -0.56 -2.59
C ALA A 14 18.60 -1.01 -2.65
N LEU A 15 17.75 -0.30 -3.39
CA LEU A 15 16.32 -0.61 -3.54
C LEU A 15 16.01 -1.51 -4.74
N ALA A 16 16.97 -1.83 -5.60
CA ALA A 16 16.74 -2.62 -6.81
C ALA A 16 16.02 -3.97 -6.54
N PRO A 17 16.39 -4.76 -5.51
CA PRO A 17 15.67 -6.00 -5.20
C PRO A 17 14.21 -5.78 -4.75
N LEU A 18 13.92 -4.64 -4.12
CA LEU A 18 12.54 -4.29 -3.73
C LEU A 18 11.71 -3.91 -4.95
N ARG A 19 12.31 -3.22 -5.92
CA ARG A 19 11.66 -2.91 -7.20
C ARG A 19 11.34 -4.18 -8.00
N GLU A 20 12.26 -5.14 -8.06
CA GLU A 20 12.03 -6.44 -8.71
C GLU A 20 10.88 -7.21 -8.02
N ARG A 21 10.82 -7.17 -6.68
CA ARG A 21 9.72 -7.79 -5.93
C ARG A 21 8.35 -7.15 -6.20
N LEU A 22 8.32 -5.85 -6.52
CA LEU A 22 7.09 -5.14 -6.91
C LEU A 22 6.72 -5.50 -8.36
N ALA A 23 7.68 -5.47 -9.28
CA ALA A 23 7.47 -5.85 -10.68
C ALA A 23 6.97 -7.29 -10.83
N ALA A 24 7.50 -8.23 -10.03
CA ALA A 24 7.04 -9.62 -10.03
C ALA A 24 5.60 -9.81 -9.49
N ARG A 25 4.97 -8.75 -8.96
CA ARG A 25 3.60 -8.75 -8.42
C ARG A 25 2.66 -7.82 -9.19
N ASP A 26 3.09 -7.30 -10.33
CA ASP A 26 2.36 -6.26 -11.06
C ASP A 26 0.92 -6.69 -11.38
N ASP A 27 0.74 -7.91 -11.87
CA ASP A 27 -0.59 -8.47 -12.17
C ASP A 27 -1.51 -8.53 -10.94
N ASP A 28 -0.98 -8.92 -9.78
CA ASP A 28 -1.76 -9.00 -8.55
C ASP A 28 -2.11 -7.61 -7.99
N ILE A 29 -1.18 -6.65 -8.14
CA ILE A 29 -1.39 -5.25 -7.79
C ILE A 29 -2.50 -4.66 -8.67
N MET A 30 -2.41 -4.84 -9.99
CA MET A 30 -3.41 -4.39 -10.95
C MET A 30 -4.78 -5.03 -10.69
N ARG A 31 -4.84 -6.34 -10.43
CA ARG A 31 -6.09 -7.02 -10.07
C ARG A 31 -6.70 -6.42 -8.80
N THR A 32 -5.89 -6.14 -7.79
CA THR A 32 -6.36 -5.50 -6.56
C THR A 32 -6.93 -4.10 -6.82
N GLN A 33 -6.28 -3.31 -7.68
CA GLN A 33 -6.77 -1.97 -8.06
C GLN A 33 -8.10 -2.05 -8.79
N VAL A 34 -8.27 -3.00 -9.72
CA VAL A 34 -9.54 -3.25 -10.41
C VAL A 34 -10.64 -3.60 -9.40
N THR A 35 -10.40 -4.57 -8.51
CA THR A 35 -11.39 -4.96 -7.50
C THR A 35 -11.81 -3.80 -6.61
N VAL A 36 -10.88 -2.94 -6.18
CA VAL A 36 -11.21 -1.74 -5.38
C VAL A 36 -12.01 -0.72 -6.19
N ALA A 37 -11.69 -0.56 -7.48
CA ALA A 37 -12.38 0.39 -8.36
C ALA A 37 -13.81 -0.04 -8.68
N GLU A 38 -14.06 -1.35 -8.78
CA GLU A 38 -15.38 -1.95 -9.06
C GLU A 38 -16.38 -1.80 -7.90
N VAL A 39 -15.91 -1.60 -6.67
CA VAL A 39 -16.81 -1.25 -5.56
C VAL A 39 -17.32 0.18 -5.80
N PRO A 40 -18.64 0.40 -5.96
CA PRO A 40 -19.17 1.75 -6.12
C PRO A 40 -18.82 2.63 -4.91
N ALA A 41 -18.48 3.89 -5.18
CA ALA A 41 -18.44 4.93 -4.16
C ALA A 41 -18.60 6.30 -4.81
N PRO A 42 -19.85 6.70 -5.06
CA PRO A 42 -20.17 8.10 -5.27
C PRO A 42 -19.66 8.95 -4.11
N THR A 43 -19.42 10.24 -4.35
CA THR A 43 -19.02 11.18 -3.30
C THR A 43 -20.01 11.16 -2.14
N GLY A 44 -19.54 10.79 -0.95
CA GLY A 44 -20.35 10.68 0.27
C GLY A 44 -20.96 9.29 0.52
N ASP A 45 -20.74 8.33 -0.36
CA ASP A 45 -21.21 6.94 -0.24
C ASP A 45 -20.05 5.94 -0.42
N GLU A 46 -18.89 6.27 0.19
CA GLU A 46 -17.68 5.44 0.17
C GLU A 46 -17.70 4.28 1.18
N GLY A 47 -18.81 4.10 1.91
CA GLY A 47 -18.91 3.16 3.04
C GLY A 47 -18.57 1.72 2.69
N ASP A 48 -19.12 1.19 1.60
CA ASP A 48 -18.89 -0.20 1.17
C ASP A 48 -17.44 -0.42 0.74
N ARG A 49 -16.86 0.55 0.01
CA ARG A 49 -15.44 0.52 -0.39
C ARG A 49 -14.53 0.58 0.84
N ALA A 50 -14.87 1.40 1.82
CA ALA A 50 -14.14 1.50 3.08
C ALA A 50 -14.21 0.20 3.90
N ALA A 51 -15.40 -0.43 3.98
CA ALA A 51 -15.58 -1.71 4.66
C ALA A 51 -14.76 -2.83 4.00
N TRP A 52 -14.78 -2.90 2.67
CA TRP A 52 -13.96 -3.87 1.92
C TRP A 52 -12.46 -3.68 2.20
N LEU A 53 -11.96 -2.44 2.17
CA LEU A 53 -10.55 -2.14 2.46
C LEU A 53 -10.18 -2.46 3.92
N ARG A 54 -11.08 -2.18 4.88
CA ARG A 54 -10.89 -2.53 6.29
C ARG A 54 -10.69 -4.03 6.45
N ASP A 55 -11.54 -4.84 5.84
CA ASP A 55 -11.46 -6.30 5.94
C ASP A 55 -10.17 -6.81 5.29
N ARG A 56 -9.74 -6.20 4.18
CA ARG A 56 -8.45 -6.51 3.56
C ARG A 56 -7.27 -6.16 4.46
N PHE A 57 -7.30 -5.00 5.13
CA PHE A 57 -6.26 -4.60 6.08
C PHE A 57 -6.17 -5.54 7.27
N ALA A 58 -7.33 -5.98 7.79
CA ALA A 58 -7.39 -6.98 8.86
C ALA A 58 -6.79 -8.33 8.40
N ALA A 59 -7.13 -8.79 7.21
CA ALA A 59 -6.59 -10.02 6.62
C ALA A 59 -5.07 -9.97 6.39
N LEU A 60 -4.49 -8.78 6.16
CA LEU A 60 -3.05 -8.57 6.06
C LEU A 60 -2.34 -8.52 7.43
N GLY A 61 -3.08 -8.59 8.54
CA GLY A 61 -2.54 -8.57 9.89
C GLY A 61 -2.08 -7.18 10.34
N LEU A 62 -2.64 -6.10 9.77
CA LEU A 62 -2.36 -4.75 10.26
C LEU A 62 -2.96 -4.54 11.64
N ALA A 63 -2.29 -3.73 12.47
CA ALA A 63 -2.72 -3.45 13.83
C ALA A 63 -3.65 -2.23 13.88
N GLY A 64 -4.69 -2.32 14.73
CA GLY A 64 -5.62 -1.21 14.98
C GLY A 64 -6.41 -0.78 13.75
N VAL A 65 -6.84 -1.75 12.92
CA VAL A 65 -7.61 -1.49 11.71
C VAL A 65 -8.97 -0.91 12.09
N ARG A 66 -9.30 0.26 11.56
CA ARG A 66 -10.55 0.98 11.84
C ARG A 66 -10.95 1.88 10.68
N ILE A 67 -12.23 2.23 10.65
CA ILE A 67 -12.76 3.35 9.85
C ILE A 67 -12.96 4.50 10.83
N ASP A 68 -12.50 5.71 10.49
CA ASP A 68 -12.74 6.91 11.31
C ASP A 68 -14.04 7.64 10.93
N ASP A 69 -14.40 8.68 11.67
CA ASP A 69 -15.64 9.43 11.45
C ASP A 69 -15.70 10.13 10.08
N ALA A 70 -14.55 10.31 9.42
CA ALA A 70 -14.46 10.87 8.08
C ALA A 70 -14.46 9.79 6.97
N GLY A 71 -14.59 8.51 7.33
CA GLY A 71 -14.61 7.39 6.39
C GLY A 71 -13.23 6.85 5.99
N ASN A 72 -12.13 7.32 6.61
CA ASN A 72 -10.80 6.83 6.26
C ASN A 72 -10.53 5.46 6.87
N VAL A 73 -9.95 4.55 6.08
CA VAL A 73 -9.48 3.25 6.56
C VAL A 73 -8.04 3.35 7.02
N ILE A 74 -7.81 3.10 8.31
CA ILE A 74 -6.50 3.25 8.95
C ILE A 74 -6.05 1.91 9.50
N GLY A 75 -4.82 1.50 9.19
CA GLY A 75 -4.15 0.34 9.76
C GLY A 75 -2.66 0.59 9.94
N ARG A 76 -2.02 -0.08 10.90
CA ARG A 76 -0.59 0.12 11.22
C ARG A 76 0.21 -1.15 11.01
N ARG A 77 1.32 -1.04 10.28
CA ARG A 77 2.38 -2.05 10.27
C ARG A 77 3.49 -1.59 11.21
N THR A 78 3.80 -2.41 12.22
CA THR A 78 4.92 -2.11 13.12
C THR A 78 6.25 -2.24 12.37
N GLY A 79 7.15 -1.28 12.59
CA GLY A 79 8.53 -1.37 12.12
C GLY A 79 9.26 -2.52 12.81
N ARG A 80 10.23 -3.11 12.11
CA ARG A 80 11.27 -3.90 12.77
C ARG A 80 12.45 -2.98 13.04
N ARG A 81 13.06 -3.11 14.22
CA ARG A 81 14.32 -2.44 14.56
C ARG A 81 15.47 -2.99 13.73
#